data_AF-A0A164SJ82-F1
#
_entry.id   AF-A0A164SJ82-F1
#
_cell.length_a   1.000
_cell.length_b   1.000
_cell.length_c   1.000
_cell.angle_alpha   90.00
_cell.angle_beta   90.00
_cell.angle_gamma   90.00
#
_symmetry.space_group_name_H-M   'P 1'
#
loop_
_entity.id
_entity.type
_entity.pdbx_description
1 polymer ?
#
loop_
_entity_poly.entity_id
_entity_poly.type
_entity_poly.pdbx_seq_one_letter_code
_entity_poly.pdbx_strand_id
1 'polypeptide(L)' 'MGVLTFTEEVASSLPAGKLYKGFFLDIDTILPKILPDFIKSIEIEGDGGVGTIKNVTLAAVNKLFLQRV' A
#
# COMPACT_ATOMS: atom_id res chain seq x y z
N MET A 1 -16.67 20.68 -11.15
CA MET A 1 -15.97 19.49 -10.64
C MET A 1 -15.74 19.70 -9.15
N GLY A 2 -16.28 18.83 -8.30
CA GLY A 2 -16.10 18.94 -6.83
C GLY A 2 -14.90 18.13 -6.37
N VAL A 3 -14.19 18.61 -5.35
CA VAL A 3 -13.10 17.89 -4.69
C VAL A 3 -13.59 17.48 -3.30
N LEU A 4 -13.45 16.21 -2.96
CA LEU A 4 -13.67 15.69 -1.62
C LEU A 4 -12.29 15.43 -0.99
N THR A 5 -12.06 15.99 0.19
CA THR A 5 -10.80 15.83 0.94
C THR A 5 -11.09 15.11 2.24
N PHE A 6 -10.33 14.05 2.52
CA PHE A 6 -10.36 13.33 3.78
C PHE A 6 -8.99 13.43 4.44
N THR A 7 -8.97 13.60 5.76
CA THR A 7 -7.73 13.67 6.55
C THR A 7 -7.80 12.62 7.64
N GLU A 8 -6.79 11.76 7.70
CA GLU A 8 -6.67 10.68 8.67
C GLU A 8 -5.31 10.76 9.35
N GLU A 9 -5.29 10.58 10.67
CA GLU A 9 -4.06 10.53 11.47
C GLU A 9 -3.99 9.18 12.18
N VAL A 10 -2.88 8.47 11.96
CA VAL A 10 -2.62 7.17 12.60
C VAL A 10 -1.34 7.25 13.39
N ALA A 11 -1.43 7.10 14.71
CA ALA A 11 -0.26 7.07 15.58
C ALA A 11 0.50 5.75 15.42
N SER A 12 1.82 5.82 15.29
CA SER A 12 2.70 4.66 15.24
C SER A 12 3.86 4.83 16.20
N SER A 13 4.30 3.73 16.82
CA SER A 13 5.47 3.71 17.69
C SER A 13 6.80 3.73 16.93
N LEU A 14 6.77 3.55 15.61
CA LEU A 14 7.96 3.51 14.77
C LEU A 14 8.41 4.94 14.40
N PRO A 15 9.74 5.19 14.33
CA PRO A 15 10.25 6.46 13.83
C PRO A 15 9.77 6.75 12.40
N ALA A 16 9.48 8.02 12.11
CA ALA A 16 8.94 8.46 10.82
C ALA A 16 9.76 7.97 9.61
N GLY A 17 11.09 7.99 9.69
CA GLY A 17 11.95 7.53 8.59
C GLY A 17 11.80 6.04 8.26
N LYS A 18 11.54 5.18 9.27
CA LYS A 18 11.27 3.75 9.05
C LYS A 18 9.90 3.52 8.44
N LEU A 19 8.89 4.26 8.89
CA LEU A 19 7.54 4.18 8.33
C LEU A 19 7.53 4.61 6.88
N TYR A 20 8.15 5.75 6.58
CA TYR A 20 8.23 6.25 5.21
C TYR A 20 8.92 5.23 4.29
N LYS A 21 10.04 4.67 4.75
CA LYS A 21 10.76 3.66 3.98
C LYS A 21 9.97 2.38 3.76
N GLY A 22 9.31 1.85 4.80
CA GLY A 22 8.54 0.61 4.66
C GLY A 22 7.26 0.76 3.85
N PHE A 23 6.53 1.85 4.03
CA PHE A 23 5.20 2.04 3.43
C PHE A 23 5.21 2.75 2.07
N PHE A 24 6.25 3.50 1.71
CA PHE A 24 6.26 4.24 0.44
C PHE A 24 7.39 3.80 -0.49
N LEU A 25 8.59 3.57 0.05
CA LEU A 25 9.75 3.19 -0.75
C LEU A 25 9.77 1.68 -1.04
N ASP A 26 9.78 0.86 0.02
CA ASP A 26 10.01 -0.59 -0.08
C ASP A 26 8.72 -1.42 -0.09
N ILE A 27 7.57 -0.76 -0.12
CA ILE A 27 6.24 -1.39 0.03
C ILE A 27 5.99 -2.48 -1.01
N ASP A 28 6.54 -2.33 -2.22
CA ASP A 28 6.34 -3.27 -3.33
C ASP A 28 6.98 -4.63 -3.06
N THR A 29 8.02 -4.65 -2.22
CA THR A 29 8.71 -5.88 -1.82
C THR A 29 8.18 -6.44 -0.51
N ILE A 30 7.60 -5.58 0.33
CA ILE A 30 7.11 -5.94 1.67
C ILE A 30 5.67 -6.46 1.58
N LEU A 31 4.80 -5.81 0.80
CA LEU A 31 3.38 -6.19 0.67
C LEU A 31 3.18 -7.64 0.23
N PRO A 32 3.84 -8.14 -0.84
CA PRO A 32 3.69 -9.53 -1.26
C PRO A 32 4.22 -10.54 -0.21
N LYS A 33 5.13 -10.10 0.68
CA LYS A 33 5.66 -10.96 1.76
C LYS A 33 4.75 -11.00 2.99
N ILE A 34 4.14 -9.88 3.34
CA ILE A 34 3.23 -9.79 4.50
C ILE A 34 1.86 -10.37 4.14
N LEU A 35 1.39 -10.13 2.91
CA LEU A 35 0.06 -10.52 2.44
C LEU A 35 0.15 -11.29 1.11
N PRO A 36 0.83 -12.45 1.06
CA PRO A 36 1.01 -13.24 -0.16
C PRO A 36 -0.33 -13.72 -0.74
N ASP A 37 -1.33 -13.93 0.13
CA ASP A 37 -2.66 -14.40 -0.27
C ASP A 37 -3.54 -13.28 -0.87
N PHE A 38 -3.16 -12.02 -0.69
CA PHE A 38 -3.93 -10.85 -1.16
C PHE A 38 -3.24 -10.10 -2.29
N ILE A 39 -1.91 -10.15 -2.38
CA ILE A 39 -1.14 -9.42 -3.38
C ILE A 39 -0.46 -10.43 -4.30
N LYS A 40 -0.96 -10.53 -5.54
CA LYS A 40 -0.45 -11.48 -6.53
C LYS A 40 0.81 -10.96 -7.23
N SER A 41 0.82 -9.69 -7.61
CA SER A 41 1.99 -9.05 -8.22
C SER A 41 1.93 -7.54 -8.00
N ILE A 42 3.11 -6.92 -7.98
CA ILE A 42 3.26 -5.47 -8.04
C ILE A 42 4.24 -5.18 -9.17
N GLU A 43 3.78 -4.43 -10.16
CA GLU A 43 4.57 -3.98 -11.31
C GLU A 43 4.87 -2.49 -11.13
N ILE A 44 6.13 -2.11 -11.32
CA ILE A 44 6.59 -0.73 -11.12
C ILE A 44 7.05 -0.20 -12.46
N GLU A 45 6.46 0.92 -12.87
CA GLU A 45 6.90 1.70 -14.03
C GLU A 45 7.57 2.98 -13.52
N GLY A 46 8.90 2.96 -13.49
CA GLY A 46 9.72 4.09 -13.04
C GLY A 46 10.88 3.66 -12.13
N ASP A 47 11.57 4.65 -11.61
CA ASP A 47 12.78 4.57 -10.79
C ASP A 47 12.49 4.70 -9.28
N GLY A 48 11.21 4.68 -8.88
CA GLY A 48 10.79 4.85 -7.48
C GLY A 48 10.75 6.30 -7.01
N GLY A 49 11.06 7.25 -7.90
CA GLY A 49 10.97 8.68 -7.68
C GLY A 49 9.61 9.28 -8.06
N VAL A 50 9.56 10.62 -8.13
CA VAL A 50 8.36 11.36 -8.51
C VAL A 50 7.89 10.95 -9.90
N GLY A 51 6.61 10.60 -10.04
CA GLY A 51 6.04 10.15 -11.31
C GLY A 51 6.08 8.64 -11.53
N THR A 52 6.64 7.86 -10.60
CA THR A 52 6.57 6.39 -10.65
C THR A 52 5.13 5.90 -10.52
N ILE A 53 4.74 4.96 -11.38
CA ILE A 53 3.44 4.31 -11.35
C ILE A 53 3.61 2.89 -10.78
N LYS A 54 2.77 2.53 -9.81
CA LYS A 54 2.77 1.21 -9.16
C LYS A 54 1.46 0.49 -9.46
N ASN A 55 1.52 -0.54 -10.29
CA ASN A 55 0.39 -1.39 -10.64
C ASN A 55 0.32 -2.57 -9.66
N VAL A 56 -0.67 -2.55 -8.77
CA VAL A 56 -0.86 -3.59 -7.75
C VAL A 56 -1.98 -4.54 -8.22
N THR A 57 -1.63 -5.81 -8.44
CA THR A 57 -2.61 -6.86 -8.75
C THR A 57 -3.02 -7.57 -7.47
N LEU A 58 -4.27 -7.35 -7.07
CA LEU A 58 -4.88 -8.07 -5.96
C LEU A 58 -5.21 -9.51 -6.39
N ALA A 59 -4.92 -10.46 -5.51
CA ALA A 59 -5.43 -11.82 -5.65
C ALA A 59 -6.95 -11.82 -5.40
N ALA A 60 -7.65 -12.79 -6.00
CA ALA A 60 -9.09 -12.93 -5.82
C ALA A 60 -9.41 -13.19 -4.34
N VAL A 61 -9.97 -12.19 -3.67
CA VAL A 61 -10.36 -12.29 -2.26
C VAL A 61 -11.66 -13.09 -2.18
N ASN A 62 -11.57 -14.38 -1.83
CA ASN A 62 -12.72 -15.10 -1.31
C ASN A 62 -12.65 -15.05 0.22
N LYS A 63 -13.52 -14.24 0.84
CA LYS A 63 -13.55 -13.80 2.25
C LYS A 63 -12.47 -12.78 2.64
N LEU A 64 -12.96 -11.62 3.08
CA LEU A 64 -12.60 -10.92 4.33
C LEU A 64 -12.42 -9.41 4.15
N PHE A 65 -13.52 -8.70 3.87
CA PHE A 65 -13.63 -7.26 4.19
C PHE A 65 -15.04 -6.82 4.64
N LEU A 66 -15.98 -7.76 4.89
CA LEU A 66 -17.33 -7.48 5.40
C LEU A 66 -17.58 -7.99 6.82
N GLN A 67 -16.54 -8.06 7.66
CA GLN A 67 -16.73 -8.23 9.11
C GLN A 67 -16.01 -7.11 9.86
N ARG A 68 -16.59 -5.92 9.81
CA ARG A 68 -16.66 -4.92 10.90
C ARG A 68 -17.21 -3.59 10.36
N VAL A 69 -18.51 -3.59 10.07
CA VAL A 69 -19.46 -2.55 10.50
C VAL A 69 -20.74 -3.27 10.89
#